data_AF-A0A8T4U597-F1
#
_entry.id   AF-A0A8T4U597-F1
#
_cell.length_a   1.000
_cell.length_b   1.000
_cell.length_c   1.000
_cell.angle_alpha   90.00
_cell.angle_beta   90.00
_cell.angle_gamma   90.00
#
_symmetry.space_group_name_H-M   'P 1'
#
loop_
_entity.id
_entity.type
_entity.pdbx_description
1 polymer ?
#
loop_
_entity_poly.entity_id
_entity_poly.type
_entity_poly.pdbx_seq_one_letter_code
_entity_poly.pdbx_strand_id
1 'polypeptide(L)'
;MKKSNLILVIFIIFIMVSSVIGFIYAPNDNGDLNQNLITYNGLDFQLTTDNRYVVDLNGNQILFDNDPNSLEEIILPNFQITQDKVYLIFNPEERDNNLDYSMAKLYSTLQVKGVRPVLACSKEENCSSDLPVKGCDSESFYFKKSNITNIYKDNKCIVLQGDDLIINKYVDKIDMSLIGA
;
A
#
# COMPACT_ATOMS: atom_id res chain seq x y z
N MET A 1 -42.64 -30.55 40.67
CA MET A 1 -42.03 -30.52 39.32
C MET A 1 -40.84 -31.48 39.30
N LYS A 2 -40.77 -32.37 38.29
CA LYS A 2 -39.84 -33.51 38.23
C LYS A 2 -38.37 -33.04 38.27
N LYS A 3 -37.58 -33.58 39.21
CA LYS A 3 -36.17 -33.24 39.46
C LYS A 3 -35.25 -33.36 38.22
N SER A 4 -35.65 -34.14 37.20
CA SER A 4 -34.91 -34.30 35.95
C SER A 4 -34.89 -33.04 35.06
N ASN A 5 -35.93 -32.21 35.11
CA ASN A 5 -36.03 -31.05 34.23
C ASN A 5 -35.18 -29.87 34.74
N LEU A 6 -34.86 -29.83 36.04
CA LEU A 6 -34.03 -28.79 36.63
C LEU A 6 -32.55 -28.95 36.26
N ILE A 7 -32.09 -30.20 36.15
CA ILE A 7 -30.71 -30.53 35.75
C ILE A 7 -30.44 -30.08 34.31
N LEU A 8 -31.42 -30.26 33.42
CA LEU A 8 -31.30 -29.86 32.02
C LEU A 8 -31.23 -28.34 31.85
N VAL A 9 -32.00 -27.58 32.65
CA VAL A 9 -31.96 -26.11 32.64
C VAL A 9 -30.62 -25.58 33.15
N ILE A 10 -30.08 -26.16 34.23
CA ILE A 10 -28.77 -25.77 34.78
C ILE A 10 -27.64 -26.08 33.78
N PHE A 11 -27.72 -27.22 33.10
CA PHE A 11 -26.72 -27.60 32.09
C PHE A 11 -26.69 -26.63 30.90
N ILE A 12 -27.85 -26.18 30.43
CA ILE A 12 -27.94 -25.18 29.34
C ILE A 12 -27.34 -23.84 29.78
N ILE A 13 -27.62 -23.38 31.00
CA ILE A 13 -27.05 -22.13 31.53
C ILE A 13 -25.52 -22.25 31.66
N PHE A 14 -25.02 -23.39 32.12
CA PHE A 14 -23.59 -23.62 32.24
C PHE A 14 -22.87 -23.54 30.89
N ILE A 15 -23.46 -24.11 29.82
CA ILE A 15 -22.91 -23.99 28.45
C ILE A 15 -22.85 -22.53 28.00
N MET A 16 -23.93 -21.76 28.21
CA MET A 16 -23.97 -20.34 27.82
C MET A 16 -22.96 -19.47 28.57
N VAL A 17 -22.64 -19.80 29.82
CA VAL A 17 -21.64 -19.04 30.62
C VAL A 17 -20.22 -19.50 30.29
N SER A 18 -20.00 -20.80 30.07
CA SER A 18 -18.67 -21.34 29.73
C SER A 18 -18.13 -20.83 28.40
N SER A 19 -18.99 -20.49 27.43
CA SER A 19 -18.57 -19.93 26.14
C SER A 19 -17.96 -18.53 26.26
N VAL A 20 -18.29 -17.78 27.31
CA VAL A 20 -17.78 -16.41 27.52
C VAL A 20 -16.46 -16.41 28.30
N ILE A 21 -16.22 -17.42 29.14
CA ILE A 21 -14.99 -17.53 29.97
C ILE A 21 -13.75 -17.76 29.09
N GLY A 22 -13.90 -18.45 27.95
CA GLY A 22 -12.82 -18.63 26.97
C GLY A 22 -12.30 -17.33 26.34
N PHE A 23 -13.12 -16.29 26.27
CA PHE A 23 -12.70 -14.97 25.75
C PHE A 23 -11.93 -14.14 26.79
N ILE A 24 -12.12 -14.40 28.09
CA ILE A 24 -11.47 -13.63 29.17
C ILE A 24 -10.11 -14.23 29.54
N TYR A 25 -9.94 -15.54 29.35
CA TYR A 25 -8.72 -16.29 29.66
C TYR A 25 -7.94 -16.73 28.41
N ALA A 26 -8.17 -16.10 27.26
CA ALA A 26 -7.14 -16.10 26.22
C ALA A 26 -5.89 -15.46 26.84
N PRO A 27 -4.77 -16.20 27.01
CA PRO A 27 -3.55 -15.61 27.52
C PRO A 27 -3.23 -14.41 26.63
N ASN A 28 -3.11 -13.23 27.23
CA ASN A 28 -2.24 -12.20 26.68
C ASN A 28 -0.84 -12.80 26.72
N ASP A 29 -0.50 -13.59 25.70
CA ASP A 29 0.87 -13.89 25.36
C ASP A 29 1.50 -12.55 24.99
N ASN A 30 1.99 -11.86 26.02
CA ASN A 30 3.10 -10.92 25.94
C ASN A 30 4.40 -11.70 25.66
N GLY A 31 4.33 -12.71 24.79
CA GLY A 31 5.44 -13.46 24.24
C GLY A 31 5.64 -12.98 22.81
N ASP A 32 6.62 -12.11 22.60
CA ASP A 32 7.23 -11.79 21.30
C ASP A 32 6.32 -11.24 20.18
N LEU A 33 5.43 -10.28 20.49
CA LEU A 33 4.81 -9.43 19.45
C LEU A 33 5.80 -8.50 18.72
N ASN A 34 7.06 -8.41 19.18
CA ASN A 34 8.09 -7.54 18.60
C ASN A 34 8.93 -8.19 17.49
N GLN A 35 8.74 -9.48 17.15
CA GLN A 35 9.60 -10.10 16.13
C GLN A 35 9.28 -9.66 14.68
N ASN A 36 8.16 -8.97 14.46
CA ASN A 36 7.70 -8.56 13.13
C ASN A 36 7.60 -7.03 12.95
N LEU A 37 8.14 -6.25 13.89
CA LEU A 37 8.13 -4.79 13.83
C LEU A 37 9.51 -4.27 13.41
N ILE A 38 9.56 -3.50 12.33
CA ILE A 38 10.75 -2.78 11.87
C ILE A 38 10.50 -1.29 12.01
N THR A 39 11.24 -0.63 12.89
CA THR A 39 11.18 0.84 13.02
C THR A 39 12.12 1.48 12.00
N TYR A 40 11.59 2.32 11.12
CA TYR A 40 12.32 3.03 10.08
C TYR A 40 11.88 4.50 10.03
N ASN A 41 12.84 5.43 10.17
CA ASN A 41 12.59 6.88 10.22
C ASN A 41 11.44 7.32 11.15
N GLY A 42 11.34 6.65 12.30
CA GLY A 42 10.35 6.95 13.35
C GLY A 42 8.95 6.38 13.07
N LEU A 43 8.81 5.54 12.04
CA LEU A 43 7.59 4.82 11.71
C LEU A 43 7.79 3.32 11.94
N ASP A 44 6.77 2.67 12.47
CA ASP A 44 6.80 1.23 12.75
C ASP A 44 6.13 0.45 11.62
N PHE A 45 6.91 -0.37 10.93
CA PHE A 45 6.46 -1.26 9.87
C PHE A 45 6.18 -2.64 10.43
N GLN A 46 4.98 -3.15 10.20
CA GLN A 46 4.56 -4.48 10.59
C GLN A 46 4.70 -5.44 9.41
N LEU A 47 5.49 -6.50 9.58
CA LEU A 47 5.60 -7.58 8.61
C LEU A 47 4.34 -8.46 8.67
N THR A 48 3.64 -8.55 7.55
CA THR A 48 2.43 -9.36 7.38
C THR A 48 2.78 -10.83 7.13
N THR A 49 1.79 -11.72 7.26
CA THR A 49 1.95 -13.15 6.98
C THR A 49 2.30 -13.48 5.53
N ASP A 50 2.12 -12.53 4.61
CA ASP A 50 2.49 -12.67 3.20
C ASP A 50 3.77 -11.91 2.83
N ASN A 51 4.61 -11.61 3.83
CA ASN A 51 5.94 -11.02 3.67
C ASN A 51 5.92 -9.63 3.02
N ARG A 52 4.91 -8.82 3.37
CA ARG A 52 4.79 -7.41 3.01
C ARG A 52 4.86 -6.56 4.27
N TYR A 53 5.17 -5.28 4.12
CA TYR A 53 5.27 -4.36 5.24
C TYR A 53 4.07 -3.42 5.25
N VAL A 54 3.47 -3.22 6.41
CA VAL A 54 2.35 -2.30 6.57
C VAL A 54 2.71 -1.24 7.60
N VAL A 55 2.43 0.01 7.27
CA VAL A 55 2.47 1.13 8.21
C VAL A 55 1.04 1.66 8.39
N ASP A 56 0.68 1.98 9.62
CA ASP A 56 -0.60 2.63 9.94
C ASP A 56 -0.35 4.13 10.15
N LEU A 57 -0.97 4.95 9.30
CA LEU A 57 -0.97 6.40 9.40
C LEU A 57 -2.39 6.90 9.70
N ASN A 58 -2.64 7.19 10.98
CA ASN A 58 -3.91 7.73 11.46
C ASN A 58 -5.13 6.86 11.05
N GLY A 59 -4.98 5.53 11.10
CA GLY A 59 -6.01 4.56 10.72
C GLY A 59 -6.01 4.19 9.23
N ASN A 60 -5.09 4.73 8.43
CA ASN A 60 -4.91 4.34 7.03
C ASN A 60 -3.69 3.43 6.90
N GLN A 61 -3.91 2.22 6.39
CA GLN A 61 -2.82 1.27 6.16
C GLN A 61 -2.20 1.50 4.78
N ILE A 62 -0.88 1.65 4.75
CA ILE A 62 -0.09 1.72 3.52
C ILE A 62 0.81 0.49 3.47
N LEU A 63 0.79 -0.18 2.32
CA LEU A 63 1.42 -1.47 2.08
C LEU A 63 2.67 -1.30 1.21
N PHE A 64 3.75 -1.96 1.60
CA PHE A 64 5.03 -2.00 0.89
C PHE A 64 5.38 -3.47 0.61
N ASP A 65 5.87 -3.75 -0.59
CA ASP A 65 6.29 -5.10 -0.97
C ASP A 65 7.78 -5.33 -0.69
N ASN A 66 8.53 -4.25 -0.47
CA ASN A 66 9.97 -4.27 -0.25
C ASN A 66 10.31 -3.79 1.16
N ASP A 67 11.43 -4.30 1.70
CA ASP A 67 11.98 -3.88 2.99
C ASP A 67 12.35 -2.38 2.93
N PRO A 68 11.85 -1.54 3.84
CA PRO A 68 12.20 -0.12 3.93
C PRO A 68 13.71 0.14 3.85
N ASN A 69 14.53 -0.69 4.49
CA ASN A 69 15.99 -0.54 4.50
C ASN A 69 16.62 -0.81 3.13
N SER A 70 16.03 -1.72 2.34
CA SER A 70 16.53 -2.04 1.00
C SER A 70 16.31 -0.92 -0.02
N LEU A 71 15.42 0.02 0.30
CA LEU A 71 15.05 1.13 -0.57
C LEU A 71 15.93 2.38 -0.35
N GLU A 72 16.89 2.34 0.57
CA GLU A 72 17.83 3.46 0.81
C GLU A 72 18.76 3.74 -0.36
N GLU A 73 19.15 2.69 -1.08
CA GLU A 73 20.06 2.80 -2.23
C GLU A 73 19.41 3.51 -3.43
N ILE A 74 18.08 3.62 -3.44
CA ILE A 74 17.32 4.27 -4.51
C ILE A 74 17.30 5.77 -4.26
N ILE A 75 18.03 6.52 -5.10
CA ILE A 75 18.04 7.98 -5.08
C ILE A 75 16.85 8.49 -5.90
N LEU A 76 15.87 9.10 -5.24
CA LEU A 76 14.76 9.76 -5.92
C LEU A 76 15.20 11.11 -6.50
N PRO A 77 14.77 11.47 -7.72
CA PRO A 77 14.88 12.85 -8.18
C PRO A 77 14.05 13.78 -7.30
N ASN A 78 14.47 15.03 -7.11
CA ASN A 78 13.71 15.98 -6.30
C ASN A 78 12.33 16.26 -6.90
N PHE A 79 11.28 15.92 -6.15
CA PHE A 79 9.89 16.17 -6.50
C PHE A 79 9.15 16.79 -5.31
N GLN A 80 8.18 17.63 -5.64
CA GLN A 80 7.24 18.19 -4.69
C GLN A 80 5.89 18.15 -5.36
N ILE A 81 4.88 17.70 -4.63
CA ILE A 81 3.50 17.76 -5.07
C ILE A 81 2.99 19.12 -4.64
N THR A 82 2.86 20.04 -5.60
CA THR A 82 2.38 21.41 -5.32
C THR A 82 0.92 21.58 -5.68
N GLN A 83 0.38 20.66 -6.49
CA GLN A 83 -1.00 20.67 -6.92
C GLN A 83 -1.82 19.64 -6.15
N ASP A 84 -3.09 19.98 -5.92
CA ASP A 84 -4.09 19.07 -5.34
C ASP A 84 -4.37 17.85 -6.24
N LYS A 85 -3.86 17.84 -7.47
CA LYS A 85 -4.09 16.81 -8.48
C LYS A 85 -2.79 16.40 -9.15
N VAL A 86 -2.55 15.10 -9.22
CA VAL A 86 -1.38 14.49 -9.88
C VAL A 86 -1.85 13.43 -10.86
N TYR A 87 -1.21 13.34 -12.03
CA TYR A 87 -1.54 12.29 -13.00
C TYR A 87 -0.66 11.06 -12.82
N LEU A 88 -1.26 9.88 -12.91
CA LEU A 88 -0.54 8.60 -13.02
C LEU A 88 -0.61 8.17 -14.48
N ILE A 89 0.48 8.40 -15.20
CA ILE A 89 0.58 8.19 -16.64
C ILE A 89 1.09 6.77 -16.91
N PHE A 90 0.49 6.07 -17.85
CA PHE A 90 0.98 4.77 -18.34
C PHE A 90 0.82 4.65 -19.85
N ASN A 91 1.60 3.77 -20.48
CA ASN A 91 1.36 3.37 -21.87
C ASN A 91 0.27 2.28 -21.92
N PRO A 92 -0.86 2.50 -22.62
CA PRO A 92 -1.95 1.53 -22.66
C PRO A 92 -1.56 0.14 -23.18
N GLU A 93 -0.56 0.06 -24.06
CA GLU A 93 -0.07 -1.22 -24.62
C GLU A 93 0.82 -2.00 -23.64
N GLU A 94 1.40 -1.30 -22.66
CA GLU A 94 2.27 -1.90 -21.65
C GLU A 94 1.48 -2.25 -20.37
N ARG A 95 0.19 -1.92 -20.33
CA ARG A 95 -0.65 -2.09 -19.14
C ARG A 95 -0.95 -3.56 -18.89
N ASP A 96 -0.66 -4.00 -17.67
CA ASP A 96 -1.05 -5.30 -17.15
C ASP A 96 -1.34 -5.23 -15.65
N ASN A 97 -1.62 -6.39 -15.05
CA ASN A 97 -2.01 -6.48 -13.64
C ASN A 97 -0.92 -5.99 -12.68
N ASN A 98 0.36 -6.17 -13.01
CA ASN A 98 1.47 -5.75 -12.15
C ASN A 98 1.62 -4.22 -12.16
N LEU A 99 1.48 -3.63 -13.35
CA LEU A 99 1.47 -2.18 -13.49
C LEU A 99 0.27 -1.55 -12.80
N ASP A 100 -0.91 -2.16 -12.95
CA ASP A 100 -2.15 -1.73 -12.29
C ASP A 100 -2.02 -1.78 -10.76
N TYR A 101 -1.42 -2.85 -10.24
CA TYR A 101 -1.12 -2.97 -8.81
C TYR A 101 -0.19 -1.85 -8.33
N SER A 102 0.91 -1.61 -9.03
CA SER A 102 1.88 -0.56 -8.68
C SER A 102 1.25 0.84 -8.73
N MET A 103 0.42 1.11 -9.75
CA MET A 103 -0.34 2.36 -9.83
C MET A 103 -1.36 2.49 -8.70
N ALA A 104 -2.08 1.42 -8.35
CA ALA A 104 -3.09 1.43 -7.28
C ALA A 104 -2.47 1.70 -5.90
N LYS A 105 -1.26 1.20 -5.64
CA LYS A 105 -0.52 1.49 -4.41
C LYS A 105 -0.21 2.98 -4.27
N LEU A 106 0.47 3.55 -5.27
CA LEU A 106 0.79 4.98 -5.27
C LEU A 106 -0.49 5.83 -5.23
N TYR A 107 -1.54 5.41 -5.93
CA TYR A 107 -2.84 6.05 -5.90
C TYR A 107 -3.40 6.12 -4.47
N SER A 108 -3.40 5.01 -3.73
CA SER A 108 -3.85 4.95 -2.34
C SER A 108 -3.03 5.89 -1.45
N THR A 109 -1.70 5.82 -1.54
CA THR A 109 -0.79 6.67 -0.74
C THR A 109 -1.03 8.15 -1.00
N LEU A 110 -1.18 8.55 -2.27
CA LEU A 110 -1.50 9.94 -2.63
C LEU A 110 -2.83 10.41 -2.04
N GLN A 111 -3.87 9.56 -2.04
CA GLN A 111 -5.15 9.89 -1.41
C GLN A 111 -5.03 10.07 0.11
N VAL A 112 -4.27 9.22 0.79
CA VAL A 112 -4.00 9.37 2.24
C VAL A 112 -3.30 10.70 2.54
N LYS A 113 -2.47 11.19 1.61
CA LYS A 113 -1.81 12.50 1.71
C LYS A 113 -2.70 13.67 1.26
N GLY A 114 -3.96 13.43 0.93
CA GLY A 114 -4.91 14.47 0.49
C GLY A 114 -4.70 14.95 -0.94
N VAL A 115 -3.88 14.24 -1.74
CA VAL A 115 -3.67 14.51 -3.16
C VAL A 115 -4.69 13.70 -3.96
N ARG A 116 -5.24 14.28 -5.03
CA ARG A 116 -6.16 13.60 -5.94
C ARG A 116 -5.40 13.01 -7.13
N PRO A 117 -5.05 11.71 -7.10
CA PRO A 117 -4.49 11.03 -8.27
C PRO A 117 -5.55 10.85 -9.37
N VAL A 118 -5.12 10.99 -10.63
CA VAL A 118 -5.94 10.75 -11.83
C VAL A 118 -5.15 9.89 -12.80
N LEU A 119 -5.71 8.75 -13.20
CA LEU A 119 -5.11 7.90 -14.23
C LEU A 119 -5.10 8.63 -15.58
N ALA A 120 -4.04 8.47 -16.37
CA ALA A 120 -3.89 9.06 -17.69
C ALA A 120 -3.09 8.14 -18.61
N CYS A 121 -3.36 8.21 -19.91
CA CYS A 121 -2.58 7.48 -20.91
C CYS A 121 -1.46 8.37 -21.47
N SER A 122 -0.33 7.76 -21.84
CA SER A 122 0.76 8.48 -22.52
C SER A 122 0.49 8.74 -24.00
N LYS A 123 -0.46 8.01 -24.59
CA LYS A 123 -0.89 8.12 -25.99
C LYS A 123 -2.38 7.81 -26.15
N GLU A 124 -2.95 8.20 -27.30
CA GLU A 124 -4.37 8.04 -27.58
C GLU A 124 -4.72 6.61 -28.01
N GLU A 125 -3.79 5.93 -28.68
CA GLU A 125 -3.99 4.56 -29.14
C GLU A 125 -4.20 3.60 -27.96
N ASN A 126 -5.29 2.82 -28.01
CA ASN A 126 -5.71 1.86 -26.98
C ASN A 126 -5.99 2.50 -25.60
N CYS A 127 -6.10 3.82 -25.51
CA CYS A 127 -6.53 4.49 -24.30
C CYS A 127 -8.06 4.40 -24.13
N SER A 128 -8.53 4.22 -22.90
CA SER A 128 -9.97 4.30 -22.59
C SER A 128 -10.47 5.74 -22.81
N SER A 129 -11.67 5.89 -23.36
CA SER A 129 -12.31 7.19 -23.63
C SER A 129 -12.49 8.06 -22.38
N ASP A 130 -12.51 7.44 -21.19
CA ASP A 130 -12.71 8.13 -19.92
C ASP A 130 -11.41 8.63 -19.30
N LEU A 131 -10.25 8.29 -19.90
CA LEU A 131 -8.94 8.68 -19.42
C LEU A 131 -8.34 9.78 -20.30
N PRO A 132 -7.78 10.85 -19.71
CA PRO A 132 -7.09 11.87 -20.47
C PRO A 132 -5.76 11.33 -21.00
N VAL A 133 -5.36 11.81 -22.19
CA VAL A 133 -3.99 11.65 -22.68
C VAL A 133 -3.12 12.77 -22.10
N LYS A 134 -2.00 12.41 -21.46
CA LYS A 134 -1.08 13.33 -20.79
C LYS A 134 0.37 12.98 -21.06
N GLY A 135 1.18 14.03 -21.16
CA GLY A 135 2.64 13.93 -21.18
C GLY A 135 3.26 14.50 -19.90
N CYS A 136 4.56 14.76 -19.95
CA CYS A 136 5.34 15.29 -18.81
C CYS A 136 5.19 16.80 -18.58
N ASP A 137 4.10 17.42 -19.04
CA ASP A 137 3.81 18.86 -18.95
C ASP A 137 3.11 19.28 -17.65
N SER A 138 2.58 18.31 -16.91
CA SER A 138 1.87 18.46 -15.64
C SER A 138 2.55 17.64 -14.53
N GLU A 139 2.19 17.90 -13.27
CA GLU A 139 2.70 17.09 -12.15
C GLU A 139 2.18 15.66 -12.29
N SER A 140 3.09 14.72 -12.51
CA SER A 140 2.74 13.36 -12.84
C SER A 140 3.80 12.35 -12.44
N PHE A 141 3.36 11.10 -12.27
CA PHE A 141 4.21 9.93 -12.20
C PHE A 141 3.98 9.11 -13.48
N TYR A 142 5.01 8.93 -14.29
CA TYR A 142 4.91 8.17 -15.52
C TYR A 142 5.59 6.81 -15.36
N PHE A 143 4.77 5.77 -15.41
CA PHE A 143 5.20 4.40 -15.36
C PHE A 143 5.51 3.91 -16.78
N LYS A 144 6.79 3.59 -17.03
CA LYS A 144 7.28 3.27 -18.37
C LYS A 144 8.00 1.93 -18.36
N LYS A 145 7.40 0.90 -18.98
CA LYS A 145 8.04 -0.42 -19.03
C LYS A 145 9.25 -0.39 -19.94
N SER A 146 10.34 -0.99 -19.48
CA SER A 146 11.63 -0.89 -20.17
C SER A 146 12.66 -1.86 -19.58
N ASN A 147 13.58 -2.35 -20.42
CA ASN A 147 14.73 -3.14 -19.96
C ASN A 147 15.83 -2.29 -19.30
N ILE A 148 15.73 -0.97 -19.41
CA ILE A 148 16.58 0.00 -18.72
C ILE A 148 15.90 0.38 -17.40
N THR A 149 16.65 0.25 -16.30
CA THR A 149 16.26 0.66 -14.95
C THR A 149 16.72 2.08 -14.70
N ASN A 150 15.79 3.01 -14.58
CA ASN A 150 16.10 4.40 -14.24
C ASN A 150 14.89 5.09 -13.60
N ILE A 151 15.16 5.99 -12.65
CA ILE A 151 14.18 6.93 -12.13
C ILE A 151 14.71 8.34 -12.30
N TYR A 152 13.96 9.17 -13.01
CA TYR A 152 14.43 10.51 -13.35
C TYR A 152 13.26 11.49 -13.48
N LYS A 153 13.59 12.78 -13.38
CA LYS A 153 12.64 13.85 -13.62
C LYS A 153 12.70 14.28 -15.07
N ASP A 154 11.55 14.24 -15.73
CA ASP A 154 11.34 14.82 -17.05
C ASP A 154 10.36 15.98 -16.91
N ASN A 155 10.86 17.21 -16.94
CA ASN A 155 10.08 18.42 -16.69
C ASN A 155 9.32 18.38 -15.34
N LYS A 156 7.99 18.18 -15.35
CA LYS A 156 7.15 18.07 -14.14
C LYS A 156 6.79 16.63 -13.78
N CYS A 157 7.25 15.66 -14.56
CA CYS A 157 6.98 14.26 -14.36
C CYS A 157 8.15 13.54 -13.68
N ILE A 158 7.83 12.63 -12.78
CA ILE A 158 8.78 11.62 -12.30
C ILE A 158 8.54 10.35 -13.11
N VAL A 159 9.54 9.97 -13.91
CA VAL A 159 9.46 8.80 -14.78
C VAL A 159 10.07 7.61 -14.06
N LEU A 160 9.25 6.58 -13.84
CA LEU A 160 9.63 5.30 -13.27
C LEU A 160 9.84 4.34 -14.44
N GLN A 161 11.10 4.12 -14.83
CA GLN A 161 11.46 3.30 -15.97
C GLN A 161 12.09 1.98 -15.53
N GLY A 162 11.50 0.86 -15.94
CA GLY A 162 12.02 -0.47 -15.59
C GLY A 162 11.04 -1.59 -15.91
N ASP A 163 11.36 -2.80 -15.46
CA ASP A 163 10.39 -3.89 -15.41
C ASP A 163 9.41 -3.70 -14.23
N ASP A 164 8.43 -4.61 -14.10
CA ASP A 164 7.39 -4.54 -13.07
C ASP A 164 7.93 -4.53 -11.64
N LEU A 165 9.00 -5.29 -11.38
CA LEU A 165 9.61 -5.38 -10.05
C LEU A 165 10.35 -4.09 -9.70
N ILE A 166 11.06 -3.54 -10.67
CA ILE A 166 11.76 -2.27 -10.54
C ILE A 166 10.79 -1.11 -10.36
N ILE A 167 9.71 -1.07 -11.15
CA ILE A 167 8.66 -0.05 -11.02
C ILE A 167 8.00 -0.14 -9.64
N ASN A 168 7.67 -1.35 -9.16
CA ASN A 168 7.11 -1.56 -7.83
C ASN A 168 8.06 -1.07 -6.72
N LYS A 169 9.37 -1.34 -6.83
CA LYS A 169 10.38 -0.79 -5.90
C LYS A 169 10.42 0.74 -5.89
N TYR A 170 10.34 1.37 -7.07
CA TYR A 170 10.30 2.82 -7.15
C TYR A 170 9.01 3.40 -6.55
N VAL A 171 7.88 2.73 -6.73
CA VAL A 171 6.62 3.11 -6.07
C VAL A 171 6.78 3.04 -4.55
N ASP A 172 7.30 1.94 -4.00
CA ASP A 172 7.51 1.81 -2.56
C ASP A 172 8.42 2.92 -2.02
N LYS A 173 9.49 3.24 -2.73
CA LYS A 173 10.39 4.32 -2.33
C LYS A 173 9.72 5.70 -2.38
N ILE A 174 8.89 5.97 -3.40
CA ILE A 174 8.10 7.20 -3.49
C ILE A 174 7.09 7.27 -2.34
N ASP A 175 6.38 6.17 -2.07
CA ASP A 175 5.40 6.08 -0.99
C ASP A 175 6.04 6.34 0.37
N MET A 176 7.24 5.78 0.63
CA MET A 176 8.03 6.09 1.82
C MET A 176 8.32 7.59 1.94
N SER A 177 8.85 8.19 0.87
CA SER A 177 9.16 9.62 0.85
C SER A 177 7.93 10.49 1.08
N LEU A 178 6.76 10.08 0.59
CA LEU A 178 5.49 10.81 0.77
C LEU A 178 4.99 10.76 2.22
N ILE A 179 5.18 9.63 2.91
CA ILE A 179 4.73 9.47 4.29
C ILE A 179 5.70 10.07 5.32
N GLY A 180 6.87 10.54 4.88
CA GLY A 180 7.92 11.07 5.74
C GLY A 180 8.83 10.00 6.33
N ALA A 181 8.83 8.81 5.71
CA ALA A 181 9.81 7.76 5.92
C ALA A 181 11.00 7.96 4.99
#